data_AF-A0A1F9Z811-F1
#
_entry.id   AF-A0A1F9Z811-F1
#
_cell.length_a   1.000
_cell.length_b   1.000
_cell.length_c   1.000
_cell.angle_alpha   90.00
_cell.angle_beta   90.00
_cell.angle_gamma   90.00
#
_symmetry.space_group_name_H-M   'P 1'
#
loop_
_entity.id
_entity.type
_entity.pdbx_description
1 polymer ?
#
loop_
_entity_poly.entity_id
_entity_poly.type
_entity_poly.pdbx_seq_one_letter_code
_entity_poly.pdbx_strand_id
1 'polypeptide(L)'
;MKVVHTKKAKALKGDRSLSYQLVGPDTTGARKFMITVVEVRPGGSTPVHEHRTVESMYFIIEGRAEVSDGKTKKVLAADHAIYFPAGGSHGIRNVGRTRLRYLSCHAPPYEIEELYKAWQREHKLLMTGG
;
A
#
# COMPACT_ATOMS: atom_id res chain seq x y z
N MET A 1 14.45 19.93 4.51
CA MET A 1 13.06 19.80 4.03
C MET A 1 13.10 19.37 2.58
N LYS A 2 12.49 18.22 2.22
CA LYS A 2 12.49 17.69 0.85
C LYS A 2 11.04 17.58 0.35
N VAL A 3 10.82 17.90 -0.92
CA VAL A 3 9.49 17.85 -1.56
C VAL A 3 9.54 16.84 -2.70
N VAL A 4 8.58 15.92 -2.73
CA VAL A 4 8.45 14.91 -3.78
C VAL A 4 7.06 15.05 -4.40
N HIS A 5 7.02 15.47 -5.67
CA HIS A 5 5.79 15.46 -6.45
C HIS A 5 5.54 14.05 -6.99
N THR A 6 4.29 13.56 -6.98
CA THR A 6 3.93 12.20 -7.41
C THR A 6 4.47 11.82 -8.79
N LYS A 7 4.37 12.73 -9.77
CA LYS A 7 4.93 12.55 -11.13
C LYS A 7 6.45 12.33 -11.20
N LYS A 8 7.20 12.70 -10.15
CA LYS A 8 8.66 12.50 -10.06
C LYS A 8 9.03 11.34 -9.12
N ALA A 9 8.06 10.74 -8.44
CA ALA A 9 8.28 9.65 -7.51
C ALA A 9 8.58 8.35 -8.26
N LYS A 10 9.43 7.51 -7.66
CA LYS A 10 9.58 6.12 -8.12
C LYS A 10 8.22 5.43 -7.98
N ALA A 11 7.77 4.77 -9.05
CA ALA A 11 6.54 4.01 -9.08
C ALA A 11 6.85 2.51 -9.16
N LEU A 12 6.34 1.74 -8.19
CA LEU A 12 6.39 0.29 -8.22
C LEU A 12 5.11 -0.25 -8.86
N LYS A 13 5.25 -1.20 -9.79
CA LYS A 13 4.13 -1.77 -10.54
C LYS A 13 3.68 -3.09 -9.93
N GLY A 14 2.41 -3.17 -9.57
CA GLY A 14 1.74 -4.38 -9.07
C GLY A 14 0.63 -4.85 -9.99
N ASP A 15 -0.32 -5.61 -9.45
CA ASP A 15 -1.49 -6.09 -10.19
C ASP A 15 -2.45 -4.95 -10.53
N ARG A 16 -2.31 -4.44 -11.75
CA ARG A 16 -3.03 -3.28 -12.28
C ARG A 16 -2.94 -2.05 -11.36
N SER A 17 -1.87 -1.97 -10.59
CA SER A 17 -1.60 -0.93 -9.62
C SER A 17 -0.24 -0.27 -9.84
N LEU A 18 -0.14 0.99 -9.43
CA LEU A 18 1.09 1.78 -9.37
C LEU A 18 1.21 2.40 -7.99
N SER A 19 2.35 2.16 -7.32
CA SER A 19 2.63 2.65 -5.96
C SER A 19 3.76 3.66 -6.00
N TYR A 20 3.41 4.94 -5.86
CA TYR A 20 4.33 6.07 -5.90
C TYR A 20 4.97 6.29 -4.53
N GLN A 21 6.29 6.13 -4.45
CA GLN A 21 7.07 6.27 -3.21
C GLN A 21 7.33 7.77 -2.94
N LEU A 22 6.61 8.37 -1.98
CA LEU A 22 6.67 9.82 -1.73
C LEU A 22 7.61 10.16 -0.57
N VAL A 23 7.36 9.59 0.60
CA VAL A 23 8.16 9.81 1.82
C VAL A 23 8.74 8.49 2.26
N GLY A 24 10.03 8.46 2.55
CA GLY A 24 10.73 7.25 2.95
C GLY A 24 12.23 7.49 3.10
N PRO A 25 13.01 6.47 3.49
CA PRO A 25 14.47 6.58 3.64
C PRO A 25 15.14 7.11 2.35
N ASP A 26 14.82 6.54 1.21
CA ASP A 26 15.50 6.85 -0.06
C ASP A 26 15.01 8.13 -0.73
N THR A 27 13.76 8.54 -0.47
CA THR A 27 13.19 9.73 -1.11
C THR A 27 13.44 10.99 -0.27
N THR A 28 13.11 10.94 1.02
CA THR A 28 13.14 12.10 1.90
C THR A 28 14.12 11.97 3.07
N GLY A 29 14.68 10.78 3.32
CA GLY A 29 15.48 10.49 4.52
C GLY A 29 14.64 10.19 5.76
N ALA A 30 13.35 9.90 5.60
CA ALA A 30 12.45 9.61 6.72
C ALA A 30 12.80 8.25 7.35
N ARG A 31 12.85 8.19 8.70
CA ARG A 31 13.26 6.98 9.45
C ARG A 31 12.16 6.37 10.32
N LYS A 32 11.03 7.04 10.46
CA LYS A 32 9.96 6.65 11.38
C LYS A 32 8.68 6.22 10.68
N PHE A 33 8.47 6.70 9.46
CA PHE A 33 7.35 6.31 8.62
C PHE A 33 7.71 6.48 7.16
N MET A 34 6.99 5.77 6.31
CA MET A 34 6.98 5.99 4.87
C MET A 34 5.56 6.23 4.38
N ILE A 35 5.42 7.04 3.33
CA ILE A 35 4.13 7.36 2.70
C ILE A 35 4.21 6.98 1.22
N THR A 36 3.21 6.24 0.78
CA THR A 36 2.98 5.99 -0.64
C THR A 36 1.61 6.47 -1.05
N VAL A 37 1.47 6.87 -2.31
CA VAL A 37 0.16 7.00 -2.95
C VAL A 37 0.04 5.85 -3.94
N VAL A 38 -1.06 5.12 -3.88
CA VAL A 38 -1.29 3.97 -4.74
C VAL A 38 -2.50 4.23 -5.61
N GLU A 39 -2.35 3.98 -6.90
CA GLU A 39 -3.43 4.00 -7.88
C GLU A 39 -3.70 2.57 -8.37
N VAL A 40 -4.96 2.14 -8.33
CA VAL A 40 -5.39 0.79 -8.70
C VAL A 40 -6.51 0.87 -9.73
N ARG A 41 -6.30 0.31 -10.91
CA ARG A 41 -7.35 0.24 -11.95
C ARG A 41 -8.45 -0.76 -11.55
N PRO A 42 -9.66 -0.68 -12.12
CA PRO A 42 -10.75 -1.61 -11.83
C PRO A 42 -10.31 -3.09 -11.87
N GLY A 43 -10.68 -3.82 -10.81
CA GLY A 43 -10.33 -5.23 -10.62
C GLY A 43 -8.89 -5.50 -10.19
N GLY A 44 -8.02 -4.48 -10.13
CA GLY A 44 -6.66 -4.59 -9.61
C GLY A 44 -6.61 -4.73 -8.10
N SER A 45 -5.48 -5.22 -7.59
CA SER A 45 -5.33 -5.53 -6.17
C SER A 45 -3.90 -5.42 -5.65
N THR A 46 -3.82 -5.29 -4.34
CA THR A 46 -2.64 -5.67 -3.56
C THR A 46 -3.05 -6.87 -2.71
N PRO A 47 -2.38 -8.03 -2.85
CA PRO A 47 -2.74 -9.24 -2.11
C PRO A 47 -2.64 -9.02 -0.60
N VAL A 48 -3.32 -9.85 0.18
CA VAL A 48 -3.18 -9.77 1.64
C VAL A 48 -1.74 -10.12 2.02
N HIS A 49 -1.10 -9.32 2.84
CA HIS A 49 0.26 -9.57 3.30
C HIS A 49 0.42 -8.95 4.69
N GLU A 50 1.53 -9.27 5.35
CA GLU A 50 1.85 -8.71 6.65
C GLU A 50 3.29 -8.19 6.69
N HIS A 51 3.49 -7.26 7.60
CA HIS A 51 4.79 -6.77 8.03
C HIS A 51 4.85 -6.94 9.55
N ARG A 52 5.65 -7.90 10.02
CA ARG A 52 5.60 -8.40 11.41
C ARG A 52 5.71 -7.32 12.48
N THR A 53 6.49 -6.27 12.22
CA THR A 53 6.83 -5.21 13.18
C THR A 53 6.23 -3.85 12.83
N VAL A 54 5.44 -3.76 11.75
CA VAL A 54 5.04 -2.48 11.14
C VAL A 54 3.55 -2.26 11.26
N GLU A 55 3.17 -1.11 11.84
CA GLU A 55 1.81 -0.60 11.77
C GLU A 55 1.54 -0.03 10.39
N SER A 56 0.32 -0.22 9.89
CA SER A 56 -0.07 0.25 8.56
C SER A 56 -1.43 0.95 8.61
N MET A 57 -1.64 1.92 7.73
CA MET A 57 -2.95 2.53 7.56
C MET A 57 -3.19 2.89 6.10
N TYR A 58 -4.46 2.90 5.71
CA TYR A 58 -4.91 3.45 4.44
C TYR A 58 -5.88 4.61 4.66
N PHE A 59 -5.76 5.63 3.83
CA PHE A 59 -6.77 6.67 3.66
C PHE A 59 -7.22 6.68 2.21
N ILE A 60 -8.51 6.45 1.96
CA ILE A 60 -9.06 6.38 0.61
C ILE A 60 -9.29 7.80 0.10
N ILE A 61 -8.64 8.15 -1.00
CA ILE A 61 -8.75 9.46 -1.63
C ILE A 61 -9.89 9.46 -2.66
N GLU A 62 -9.95 8.42 -3.51
CA GLU A 62 -10.95 8.31 -4.57
C GLU A 62 -11.30 6.85 -4.85
N GLY A 63 -12.55 6.57 -5.27
CA GLY A 63 -12.99 5.24 -5.69
C GLY A 63 -13.55 4.36 -4.57
N ARG A 64 -13.62 3.04 -4.83
CA ARG A 64 -14.23 2.05 -3.94
C ARG A 64 -13.31 0.85 -3.74
N ALA A 65 -12.90 0.63 -2.50
CA ALA A 65 -11.97 -0.42 -2.12
C ALA A 65 -12.64 -1.50 -1.28
N GLU A 66 -12.44 -2.77 -1.61
CA GLU A 66 -12.61 -3.84 -0.63
C GLU A 66 -11.26 -4.03 0.07
N VAL A 67 -11.23 -3.83 1.38
CA VAL A 67 -10.05 -3.97 2.22
C VAL A 67 -10.23 -5.18 3.12
N SER A 68 -9.17 -5.98 3.27
CA SER A 68 -9.18 -7.24 4.02
C SER A 68 -8.06 -7.24 5.05
N ASP A 69 -8.32 -7.73 6.26
CA ASP A 69 -7.29 -8.04 7.27
C ASP A 69 -6.88 -9.53 7.26
N GLY A 70 -7.30 -10.27 6.23
CA GLY A 70 -7.13 -11.73 6.11
C GLY A 70 -8.25 -12.55 6.77
N LYS A 71 -9.08 -11.95 7.63
CA LYS A 71 -10.21 -12.62 8.30
C LYS A 71 -11.55 -11.98 7.91
N THR A 72 -11.59 -10.66 7.87
CA THR A 72 -12.76 -9.85 7.60
C THR A 72 -12.51 -8.93 6.41
N LYS A 73 -13.59 -8.51 5.76
CA LYS A 73 -13.57 -7.60 4.63
C LYS A 73 -14.49 -6.42 4.89
N LYS A 74 -14.05 -5.22 4.50
CA LYS A 74 -14.84 -3.98 4.56
C LYS A 74 -14.74 -3.26 3.23
N VAL A 75 -15.86 -2.69 2.79
CA VAL A 75 -15.86 -1.82 1.61
C VAL A 75 -15.72 -0.37 2.06
N LEU A 76 -14.67 0.28 1.60
CA LEU A 76 -14.34 1.66 1.90
C LEU A 76 -14.52 2.55 0.65
N ALA A 77 -14.88 3.80 0.87
CA ALA A 77 -15.01 4.85 -0.13
C ALA A 77 -14.14 6.04 0.26
N ALA A 78 -14.13 7.11 -0.55
CA ALA A 78 -13.41 8.34 -0.24
C ALA A 78 -13.70 8.83 1.19
N ASP A 79 -12.68 9.43 1.81
CA ASP A 79 -12.69 9.96 3.18
C ASP A 79 -12.79 8.90 4.29
N HIS A 80 -12.67 7.60 3.96
CA HIS A 80 -12.49 6.54 4.95
C HIS A 80 -11.01 6.30 5.25
N ALA A 81 -10.70 6.15 6.54
CA ALA A 81 -9.43 5.62 7.02
C ALA A 81 -9.61 4.20 7.58
N ILE A 82 -8.56 3.39 7.49
CA ILE A 82 -8.47 2.10 8.17
C ILE A 82 -7.05 1.90 8.69
N TYR A 83 -6.94 1.34 9.90
CA TYR A 83 -5.69 1.06 10.58
C TYR A 83 -5.51 -0.46 10.74
N PHE A 84 -4.25 -0.88 10.68
CA PHE A 84 -3.80 -2.24 10.93
C PHE A 84 -2.67 -2.19 11.97
N PRO A 85 -2.81 -2.92 13.09
CA PRO A 85 -1.76 -2.98 14.10
C PRO A 85 -0.48 -3.64 13.56
N ALA A 86 0.62 -3.49 14.28
CA ALA A 86 1.88 -4.15 13.95
C ALA A 86 1.69 -5.66 13.79
N GLY A 87 2.20 -6.22 12.69
CA GLY A 87 1.98 -7.63 12.32
C GLY A 87 0.58 -7.94 11.79
N GLY A 88 -0.30 -6.95 11.69
CA GLY A 88 -1.62 -7.09 11.12
C GLY A 88 -1.56 -7.32 9.61
N SER A 89 -2.15 -8.42 9.16
CA SER A 89 -2.37 -8.68 7.74
C SER A 89 -3.27 -7.61 7.12
N HIS A 90 -2.99 -7.24 5.87
CA HIS A 90 -3.79 -6.29 5.13
C HIS A 90 -3.70 -6.52 3.62
N GLY A 91 -4.81 -6.31 2.92
CA GLY A 91 -4.91 -6.36 1.46
C GLY A 91 -6.01 -5.43 0.97
N ILE A 92 -5.94 -5.05 -0.30
CA ILE A 92 -6.89 -4.10 -0.88
C ILE A 92 -7.17 -4.44 -2.35
N ARG A 93 -8.43 -4.32 -2.75
CA ARG A 93 -8.88 -4.55 -4.13
C ARG A 93 -9.77 -3.40 -4.58
N ASN A 94 -9.57 -2.95 -5.81
CA ASN A 94 -10.52 -2.04 -6.44
C ASN A 94 -11.76 -2.83 -6.91
N VAL A 95 -12.88 -2.63 -6.21
CA VAL A 95 -14.19 -3.22 -6.53
C VAL A 95 -15.12 -2.24 -7.26
N GLY A 96 -14.65 -1.03 -7.53
CA GLY A 96 -15.35 -0.01 -8.31
C GLY A 96 -15.18 -0.18 -9.82
N ARG A 97 -15.88 0.69 -10.56
CA ARG A 97 -15.79 0.80 -12.03
C ARG A 97 -14.77 1.85 -12.50
N THR A 98 -14.30 2.70 -11.59
CA THR A 98 -13.31 3.74 -11.82
C THR A 98 -12.02 3.45 -11.07
N ARG A 99 -10.99 4.27 -11.28
CA ARG A 99 -9.73 4.15 -10.55
C ARG A 99 -9.95 4.32 -9.04
N LEU A 100 -9.25 3.51 -8.26
CA LEU A 100 -9.08 3.65 -6.82
C LEU A 100 -7.75 4.36 -6.57
N ARG A 101 -7.75 5.36 -5.69
CA ARG A 101 -6.54 6.03 -5.21
C ARG A 101 -6.58 6.12 -3.71
N TYR A 102 -5.48 5.74 -3.07
CA TYR A 102 -5.36 5.80 -1.61
C TYR A 102 -3.95 6.19 -1.20
N LEU A 103 -3.85 6.79 -0.01
CA LEU A 103 -2.58 6.99 0.67
C LEU A 103 -2.34 5.80 1.59
N SER A 104 -1.13 5.25 1.58
CA SER A 104 -0.67 4.32 2.61
C SER A 104 0.40 4.98 3.46
N CYS A 105 0.36 4.69 4.76
CA CYS A 105 1.45 5.01 5.67
C CYS A 105 1.84 3.75 6.43
N HIS A 106 3.15 3.55 6.57
CA HIS A 106 3.73 2.40 7.28
C HIS A 106 4.78 2.91 8.26
N ALA A 107 4.78 2.38 9.48
CA ALA A 107 5.71 2.76 10.53
C ALA A 107 6.19 1.51 11.32
N PRO A 108 7.51 1.26 11.40
CA PRO A 108 8.60 1.96 10.70
C PRO A 108 8.60 1.70 9.18
N PRO A 109 9.48 2.39 8.40
CA PRO A 109 9.73 2.02 7.01
C PRO A 109 10.26 0.58 6.90
N TYR A 110 9.98 -0.08 5.77
CA TYR A 110 10.46 -1.43 5.44
C TYR A 110 10.94 -1.50 3.99
N GLU A 111 11.58 -2.61 3.62
CA GLU A 111 12.13 -2.87 2.28
C GLU A 111 11.02 -3.19 1.25
N ILE A 112 10.32 -2.16 0.78
CA ILE A 112 9.18 -2.31 -0.12
C ILE A 112 9.54 -2.90 -1.49
N GLU A 113 10.78 -2.72 -1.96
CA GLU A 113 11.18 -3.26 -3.27
C GLU A 113 11.31 -4.78 -3.26
N GLU A 114 11.82 -5.34 -2.16
CA GLU A 114 11.93 -6.79 -2.01
C GLU A 114 10.55 -7.45 -1.94
N LEU A 115 9.56 -6.78 -1.33
CA LEU A 115 8.16 -7.21 -1.36
C LEU A 115 7.64 -7.34 -2.81
N TYR A 116 7.83 -6.31 -3.64
CA TYR A 116 7.36 -6.33 -5.02
C TYR A 116 8.08 -7.39 -5.87
N LYS A 117 9.41 -7.55 -5.68
CA LYS A 117 10.18 -8.60 -6.36
C LYS A 117 9.69 -9.98 -5.97
N ALA A 118 9.39 -10.20 -4.70
CA ALA A 118 8.88 -11.48 -4.21
C ALA A 118 7.49 -11.80 -4.81
N TRP A 119 6.58 -10.83 -4.86
CA TRP A 119 5.26 -11.01 -5.51
C TRP A 119 5.36 -11.35 -7.00
N GLN A 120 6.30 -10.75 -7.72
CA GLN A 120 6.51 -11.05 -9.14
C GLN A 120 7.05 -12.47 -9.36
N ARG A 121 7.89 -12.97 -8.45
CA ARG A 121 8.46 -14.33 -8.56
C ARG A 121 7.43 -15.41 -8.24
N GLU A 122 6.63 -15.21 -7.19
CA GLU A 122 5.86 -16.30 -6.58
C GLU A 122 4.40 -16.41 -7.01
N HIS A 123 3.87 -15.42 -7.75
CA HIS A 123 2.47 -15.39 -8.20
C HIS A 123 1.41 -15.51 -7.06
N LYS A 124 1.77 -15.44 -5.76
CA LYS A 124 0.88 -15.50 -4.58
C LYS A 124 1.51 -14.88 -3.32
N LEU A 125 0.64 -14.58 -2.34
CA LEU A 125 0.85 -13.95 -1.02
C LEU A 125 2.19 -14.25 -0.35
N LEU A 126 2.89 -13.20 0.07
CA LEU A 126 4.17 -13.29 0.78
C LEU A 126 4.17 -12.44 2.05
N MET A 127 4.44 -13.09 3.20
CA MET A 127 4.79 -12.44 4.46
C MET A 127 6.22 -11.89 4.32
N THR A 128 6.40 -10.58 4.22
CA THR A 128 7.76 -10.01 4.21
C THR A 128 8.22 -9.76 5.62
N GLY A 129 9.26 -10.49 6.01
CA GLY A 129 9.94 -10.32 7.28
C GLY A 129 10.65 -8.97 7.38
N GLY A 130 10.42 -8.31 8.51
CA GLY A 130 11.23 -7.27 9.12
C GLY A 130 11.08 -7.42 10.63
#